data_AF-A0A245ZTT1-F1
#
_entry.id   AF-A0A245ZTT1-F1
#
_cell.length_a   1.000
_cell.length_b   1.000
_cell.length_c   1.000
_cell.angle_alpha   90.00
_cell.angle_beta   90.00
_cell.angle_gamma   90.00
#
_symmetry.space_group_name_H-M   'P 1'
#
loop_
_entity.id
_entity.type
_entity.pdbx_description
1 polymer ?
#
loop_
_entity_poly.entity_id
_entity_poly.type
_entity_poly.pdbx_seq_one_letter_code
_entity_poly.pdbx_strand_id
1 'polypeptide(L)' 'MRGQGGTTAEACRQIAVSEQTYYRWHKEYGGLKTDQARRMKDLERENARLRRPISDLTLDKLILQDAAKENF' A
#
# COMPACT_ATOMS: atom_id res chain seq x y z
N MET A 1 9.67 -3.98 13.72
CA MET A 1 8.98 -5.04 14.48
C MET A 1 10.00 -6.10 14.87
N ARG A 2 10.51 -6.06 16.11
CA ARG A 2 11.21 -7.19 16.73
C ARG A 2 10.12 -8.07 17.35
N GLY A 3 9.52 -8.94 16.55
CA GLY A 3 8.47 -9.84 16.99
C GLY A 3 9.06 -11.23 17.16
N GLN A 4 9.01 -11.74 18.40
CA GLN A 4 9.50 -13.05 18.87
C GLN A 4 11.00 -13.03 19.22
N GLY A 5 11.30 -13.13 20.52
CA GLY A 5 12.61 -12.91 21.15
C GLY A 5 13.68 -13.98 20.89
N GLY A 6 13.75 -14.52 19.67
CA GLY A 6 14.88 -15.35 19.21
C GLY A 6 16.00 -14.48 18.65
N THR A 7 17.25 -14.89 18.86
CA THR A 7 18.42 -14.23 18.28
C THR A 7 18.49 -14.48 16.77
N THR A 8 19.07 -13.54 16.00
CA THR A 8 19.34 -13.73 14.56
C THR A 8 20.10 -15.03 14.29
N ALA A 9 21.02 -15.38 15.19
CA ALA A 9 21.80 -16.61 15.15
C ALA A 9 20.93 -17.88 15.20
N GLU A 10 19.90 -17.90 16.06
CA GLU A 10 18.96 -19.03 16.17
C GLU A 10 18.11 -19.16 14.91
N ALA A 11 17.58 -18.05 14.41
CA ALA A 11 16.81 -18.03 13.17
C ALA A 11 17.65 -18.54 11.99
N CYS A 12 18.91 -18.09 11.89
CA CYS A 12 19.84 -18.53 10.86
C CYS A 12 20.14 -20.04 10.95
N ARG A 13 20.35 -20.56 12.17
CA ARG A 13 20.53 -22.00 12.40
C ARG A 13 19.31 -22.82 12.00
N GLN A 14 18.10 -22.37 12.33
CA GLN A 14 16.86 -23.08 12.02
C GLN A 14 16.64 -23.27 10.52
N ILE A 15 17.05 -22.29 9.70
CA ILE A 15 16.90 -22.35 8.24
C ILE A 15 18.21 -22.74 7.53
N ALA A 16 19.23 -23.19 8.27
CA ALA A 16 20.53 -23.60 7.77
C ALA A 16 21.23 -22.54 6.87
N VAL A 17 21.16 -21.26 7.26
CA VAL A 17 21.89 -20.17 6.60
C VAL A 17 22.90 -19.53 7.54
N SER A 18 23.93 -18.89 6.99
CA SER A 18 24.84 -18.08 7.79
C SER A 18 24.23 -16.71 8.12
N GLU A 19 24.59 -16.14 9.28
CA GLU A 19 24.19 -14.78 9.66
C GLU A 19 24.62 -13.75 8.61
N GLN A 20 25.78 -13.94 8.00
CA GLN A 20 26.26 -13.07 6.91
C GLN A 20 25.32 -13.08 5.70
N THR A 21 24.78 -14.25 5.34
CA THR A 21 23.79 -14.38 4.26
C THR A 21 22.48 -13.70 4.64
N TYR A 22 22.03 -13.86 5.89
CA TYR A 22 20.85 -13.16 6.41
C TYR A 22 21.02 -11.64 6.34
N TYR A 23 22.14 -11.08 6.79
CA TYR A 23 22.37 -9.63 6.75
C TYR A 23 22.45 -9.09 5.32
N ARG A 24 23.01 -9.85 4.38
CA ARG A 24 23.00 -9.50 2.94
C ARG A 24 21.56 -9.43 2.41
N TRP A 25 20.75 -10.45 2.65
CA TRP A 25 19.34 -10.45 2.25
C TRP A 25 18.52 -9.38 2.97
N HIS A 26 18.80 -9.10 4.24
CA HIS A 26 18.13 -8.03 4.96
C HIS A 26 18.48 -6.65 4.37
N LYS A 27 19.72 -6.43 3.94
CA LYS A 27 20.12 -5.20 3.25
C LYS A 27 19.45 -5.07 1.88
N GLU A 28 19.36 -6.17 1.13
CA GLU A 28 18.86 -6.19 -0.24
C GLU A 28 17.32 -6.16 -0.32
N TYR A 29 16.64 -6.91 0.55
CA TYR A 29 15.18 -7.12 0.49
C TYR A 29 14.43 -6.52 1.68
N GLY A 30 15.12 -6.13 2.76
CA GLY A 30 14.48 -5.53 3.94
C GLY A 30 13.81 -4.19 3.64
N GLY A 31 14.44 -3.36 2.79
CA GLY A 31 13.89 -2.08 2.33
C GLY A 31 12.74 -2.23 1.33
N LEU A 32 12.79 -3.26 0.48
CA LEU A 32 11.81 -3.48 -0.58
C LEU A 32 10.39 -3.64 -0.03
N LYS A 33 10.21 -4.40 1.06
CA LYS A 33 8.88 -4.58 1.68
C LYS A 33 8.32 -3.28 2.25
N THR A 34 9.16 -2.46 2.88
CA THR A 34 8.76 -1.14 3.40
C THR A 34 8.43 -0.16 2.29
N ASP A 35 9.16 -0.19 1.18
CA ASP A 35 8.92 0.69 0.02
C ASP A 35 7.61 0.34 -0.68
N GLN A 36 7.31 -0.94 -0.86
CA GLN A 36 6.03 -1.40 -1.40
C GLN A 36 4.86 -0.98 -0.49
N ALA A 37 5.00 -1.14 0.83
CA ALA A 37 3.97 -0.71 1.79
C ALA A 37 3.76 0.81 1.78
N ARG A 38 4.84 1.60 1.59
CA ARG A 38 4.76 3.05 1.44
C ARG A 38 4.03 3.44 0.15
N ARG A 39 4.40 2.83 -0.98
CA ARG A 39 3.74 3.05 -2.28
C ARG A 39 2.25 2.73 -2.23
N MET A 40 1.86 1.65 -1.56
CA MET A 40 0.45 1.29 -1.38
C MET A 40 -0.32 2.39 -0.64
N LYS A 41 0.22 2.87 0.49
CA LYS A 41 -0.40 3.97 1.25
C LYS A 41 -0.51 5.26 0.44
N ASP A 42 0.49 5.57 -0.36
CA ASP A 42 0.47 6.77 -1.21
C ASP A 42 -0.60 6.65 -2.31
N LEU A 43 -0.75 5.47 -2.92
CA LEU A 43 -1.82 5.17 -3.89
C LEU A 43 -3.21 5.23 -3.25
N GLU A 44 -3.38 4.69 -2.03
CA GLU A 44 -4.63 4.76 -1.29
C GLU A 44 -5.04 6.22 -1.01
N ARG A 45 -4.09 7.07 -0.58
CA ARG A 45 -4.35 8.50 -0.36
C ARG A 45 -4.74 9.20 -1.65
N GLU A 46 -4.04 8.93 -2.74
CA GLU A 46 -4.33 9.55 -4.03
C GLU A 46 -5.71 9.12 -4.56
N ASN A 47 -6.06 7.84 -4.42
CA ASN A 47 -7.40 7.35 -4.78
C ASN A 47 -8.49 8.04 -3.94
N ALA A 48 -8.29 8.18 -2.64
CA ALA A 48 -9.22 8.89 -1.76
C ALA A 48 -9.36 10.37 -2.16
N ARG A 49 -8.26 11.04 -2.50
CA ARG A 49 -8.25 12.44 -2.97
C ARG A 49 -9.06 12.61 -4.26
N LEU A 50 -8.96 11.66 -5.19
CA LEU A 50 -9.64 11.71 -6.49
C LEU A 50 -11.12 11.31 -6.41
N ARG A 51 -11.49 10.39 -5.52
CA ARG A 51 -12.87 9.86 -5.42
C ARG A 51 -13.92 10.93 -5.10
N ARG A 52 -13.58 11.91 -4.26
CA ARG A 52 -14.55 12.91 -3.80
C ARG A 52 -14.96 13.88 -4.93
N PRO A 53 -14.02 14.56 -5.62
CA PRO A 53 -14.37 15.38 -6.78
C PRO A 53 -15.08 14.61 -7.89
N ILE A 54 -14.70 13.36 -8.15
CA ILE A 54 -15.37 12.53 -9.17
C ILE A 54 -16.81 12.24 -8.79
N SER A 55 -17.07 11.91 -7.53
CA SER A 55 -18.44 11.65 -7.04
C SER A 55 -19.31 12.90 -7.16
N ASP A 56 -18.78 14.06 -6.76
CA ASP A 56 -19.49 15.35 -6.83
C ASP A 56 -19.83 15.71 -8.28
N LEU A 57 -18.85 15.65 -9.19
CA LEU A 57 -19.06 15.90 -10.62
C LEU A 57 -20.02 14.91 -11.28
N THR A 58 -19.99 13.64 -10.84
CA THR A 58 -20.91 12.61 -11.34
C THR A 58 -22.34 12.91 -10.90
N LEU A 59 -22.52 13.34 -9.64
CA LEU A 59 -23.83 13.73 -9.13
C LEU A 59 -24.37 14.95 -9.88
N ASP A 60 -23.57 16.00 -10.05
CA ASP A 60 -23.97 17.20 -10.79
C ASP A 60 -24.38 16.88 -12.23
N LYS A 61 -23.61 16.00 -12.90
CA LYS A 61 -23.95 15.53 -14.24
C LYS A 61 -25.30 14.81 -14.28
N LEU A 62 -25.59 13.95 -13.31
CA LEU A 62 -26.86 13.23 -13.24
C LEU A 62 -28.04 14.17 -13.02
N ILE A 63 -27.90 15.14 -12.11
CA ILE A 63 -28.92 16.16 -11.84
C ILE A 63 -29.24 16.97 -13.11
N LEU A 64 -28.21 17.43 -13.82
CA LEU A 64 -28.38 18.18 -15.06
C LEU A 64 -29.05 17.34 -16.16
N GLN A 65 -28.71 16.06 -16.25
CA GLN A 65 -29.34 15.15 -17.21
C GLN A 65 -30.81 14.88 -16.89
N ASP A 66 -31.20 14.77 -15.63
CA ASP A 66 -32.59 14.58 -15.23
C ASP A 66 -33.42 15.85 -15.46
N ALA A 67 -32.92 17.02 -15.04
CA ALA A 67 -33.57 18.30 -15.30
C ALA A 67 -33.76 18.57 -16.80
N ALA A 68 -32.82 18.15 -17.64
CA ALA A 68 -32.94 18.26 -19.09
C ALA A 68 -33.98 17.30 -19.69
N LYS A 69 -34.29 16.17 -19.04
CA LYS A 69 -35.33 15.23 -19.48
C LYS A 69 -36.73 15.67 -19.06
N GLU A 70 -36.88 16.26 -17.88
CA GLU A 70 -38.19 16.74 -17.39
C GLU A 70 -38.73 17.97 -18.14
N ASN A 71 -37.87 18.65 -18.91
CA ASN A 71 -38.22 19.83 -19.72
C ASN A 71 -38.73 19.50 -21.14
N PHE A 72 -38.92 18.22 -21.48
CA PHE A 72 -39.48 17.76 -22.77
C PHE A 72 -40.70 16.86 -22.57
#